data_AF-A0A3N3E3W9-F1
#
_entry.id   AF-A0A3N3E3W9-F1
#
_cell.length_a   1.000
_cell.length_b   1.000
_cell.length_c   1.000
_cell.angle_alpha   90.00
_cell.angle_beta   90.00
_cell.angle_gamma   90.00
#
_symmetry.space_group_name_H-M   'P 1'
#
loop_
_entity.id
_entity.type
_entity.pdbx_description
1 polymer ?
#
loop_
_entity_poly.entity_id
_entity_poly.type
_entity_poly.pdbx_seq_one_letter_code
_entity_poly.pdbx_strand_id
1 'polypeptide(L)'
;MALSAKASLALLGLTLGLQAQAEVKTGYFIDAPVTGLFYSTSSNLSGTTEKGAFQFRNGDIVNFYLGSSEQSYLLSKLSAQMIVTPTAVTTKPSRSINITRLLLALDSTPENREEIILLSDLISQPEFQRQLQKLDLNSLDEAAIRELDLDLPSIQEAAEHLNQSQQYISQKFSSDEIVFSPLNKTFRYIVVKKRDYSGRICALDLKLRKHPDYQPPIGTQSYKILQDSLIEYPESGDYFDGCYLEPSTATQPIVTPKSEIDLTYGLYNCAVSGCTRQQLNGFAIDDYNDDGDQKYRSIAINFDPSTELVMEKLQGLGPKGNIRHANRSEDLWFTFPVEKSSSFNYEGVWQQTSYLTDKIEKSCLLIKQGTIHSASLNNEQCPLEIDNYDTDVTHLYPDMWWVDSDSNNASLEQFNITVTWRQPQTHTPNYTTWEYLPVGKHWDKGILYRYQQTLSKSARGMEQLDTYAISEYQKITGVN
;
A
#
# COMPACT_ATOMS: atom_id res chain seq x y z
N MET A 1 42.31 -61.04 24.42
CA MET A 1 42.52 -60.97 22.95
C MET A 1 41.25 -61.54 22.29
N ALA A 2 40.73 -60.88 21.24
CA ALA A 2 39.44 -61.06 20.51
C ALA A 2 38.39 -59.98 20.90
N LEU A 3 38.25 -58.85 20.17
CA LEU A 3 37.48 -58.59 18.92
C LEU A 3 36.04 -59.11 18.96
N SER A 4 35.02 -58.25 19.16
CA SER A 4 34.31 -57.39 18.18
C SER A 4 33.45 -58.16 17.16
N ALA A 5 32.13 -58.05 17.31
CA ALA A 5 31.14 -58.11 16.22
C ALA A 5 29.88 -57.33 16.62
N LYS A 6 29.62 -56.21 15.94
CA LYS A 6 28.35 -55.48 15.92
C LYS A 6 27.63 -55.82 14.61
N ALA A 7 26.35 -56.16 14.69
CA ALA A 7 25.36 -56.08 13.60
C ALA A 7 23.97 -55.98 14.27
N SER A 8 23.39 -54.78 14.34
CA SER A 8 22.43 -54.20 13.40
C SER A 8 21.04 -54.86 13.44
N LEU A 9 20.09 -54.20 14.11
CA LEU A 9 18.67 -54.29 13.80
C LEU A 9 18.19 -52.88 13.45
N ALA A 10 17.91 -52.66 12.16
CA ALA A 10 17.32 -51.44 11.66
C ALA A 10 15.81 -51.46 11.93
N LEU A 11 15.31 -50.50 12.70
CA LEU A 11 13.89 -50.21 12.81
C LEU A 11 13.58 -49.07 11.84
N LEU A 12 12.99 -49.41 10.68
CA LEU A 12 12.40 -48.41 9.78
C LEU A 12 11.15 -47.84 10.47
N GLY A 13 11.30 -46.69 11.11
CA GLY A 13 10.18 -45.84 11.47
C GLY A 13 9.74 -45.04 10.25
N LEU A 14 8.66 -45.45 9.59
CA LEU A 14 7.91 -44.57 8.69
C LEU A 14 7.29 -43.46 9.54
N THR A 15 7.93 -42.30 9.61
CA THR A 15 7.26 -41.06 10.00
C THR A 15 6.48 -40.55 8.80
N LEU A 16 5.25 -41.04 8.65
CA LEU A 16 4.20 -40.33 7.91
C LEU A 16 3.94 -39.03 8.67
N GLY A 17 4.64 -37.96 8.30
CA GLY A 17 4.34 -36.62 8.76
C GLY A 17 3.00 -36.19 8.20
N LEU A 18 1.92 -36.38 8.95
CA LEU A 18 0.74 -35.52 8.81
C LEU A 18 1.20 -34.11 9.17
N GLN A 19 1.53 -33.28 8.17
CA GLN A 19 1.47 -31.85 8.36
C GLN A 19 0.01 -31.53 8.65
N ALA A 20 -0.28 -31.14 9.90
CA ALA A 20 -1.58 -30.61 10.27
C ALA A 20 -1.87 -29.43 9.32
N GLN A 21 -2.86 -29.58 8.45
CA GLN A 21 -3.32 -28.47 7.61
C GLN A 21 -3.73 -27.32 8.54
N ALA A 22 -3.15 -26.14 8.31
CA ALA A 22 -3.50 -24.96 9.09
C ALA A 22 -5.01 -24.70 9.00
N GLU A 23 -5.59 -24.34 10.14
CA GLU A 23 -7.03 -24.09 10.30
C GLU A 23 -7.51 -23.01 9.32
N VAL A 24 -8.63 -23.29 8.66
CA VAL A 24 -9.32 -22.31 7.80
C VAL A 24 -10.13 -21.37 8.70
N LYS A 25 -9.90 -20.07 8.52
CA LYS A 25 -10.57 -18.98 9.21
C LYS A 25 -11.46 -18.20 8.25
N THR A 26 -12.40 -17.46 8.81
CA THR A 26 -13.24 -16.52 8.08
C THR A 26 -12.76 -15.09 8.33
N GLY A 27 -12.54 -14.35 7.25
CA GLY A 27 -12.33 -12.90 7.27
C GLY A 27 -13.49 -12.17 6.58
N TYR A 28 -13.52 -10.84 6.67
CA TYR A 28 -14.57 -10.02 6.06
C TYR A 28 -13.98 -8.80 5.35
N PHE A 29 -14.41 -8.56 4.09
CA PHE A 29 -14.18 -7.31 3.39
C PHE A 29 -15.32 -6.32 3.71
N ILE A 30 -15.00 -5.20 4.35
CA ILE A 30 -15.96 -4.23 4.89
C ILE A 30 -15.72 -2.83 4.33
N ASP A 31 -16.68 -2.37 3.54
CA ASP A 31 -17.02 -1.01 3.12
C ASP A 31 -18.56 -0.90 3.15
N ALA A 32 -19.15 -1.12 4.32
CA ALA A 32 -20.26 -2.06 4.54
C ALA A 32 -19.90 -3.49 4.05
N PRO A 33 -20.45 -4.57 4.61
CA PRO A 33 -20.19 -5.92 4.10
C PRO A 33 -20.30 -5.98 2.56
N VAL A 34 -19.23 -6.36 1.86
CA VAL A 34 -19.21 -6.35 0.38
C VAL A 34 -19.48 -7.75 -0.14
N THR A 35 -20.56 -7.91 -0.90
CA THR A 35 -20.94 -9.16 -1.57
C THR A 35 -20.58 -9.09 -3.05
N GLY A 36 -19.95 -10.15 -3.56
CA GLY A 36 -19.64 -10.28 -4.98
C GLY A 36 -18.17 -10.11 -5.38
N LEU A 37 -17.26 -9.87 -4.43
CA LEU A 37 -15.82 -9.86 -4.73
C LEU A 37 -15.31 -11.29 -4.89
N PHE A 38 -14.68 -11.60 -6.01
CA PHE A 38 -13.93 -12.85 -6.12
C PHE A 38 -12.63 -12.74 -5.32
N TYR A 39 -12.25 -13.80 -4.60
CA TYR A 39 -11.00 -13.85 -3.86
C TYR A 39 -10.25 -15.15 -4.13
N SER A 40 -8.92 -15.08 -4.05
CA SER A 40 -8.05 -16.26 -3.99
C SER A 40 -6.94 -16.07 -2.97
N THR A 41 -6.40 -17.18 -2.46
CA THR A 41 -5.37 -17.19 -1.42
C THR A 41 -4.12 -17.94 -1.88
N SER A 42 -2.98 -17.62 -1.28
CA SER A 42 -1.74 -18.39 -1.48
C SER A 42 -1.82 -19.87 -1.08
N SER A 43 -2.83 -20.27 -0.29
CA SER A 43 -3.10 -21.65 0.08
C SER A 43 -4.18 -22.33 -0.77
N ASN A 44 -4.50 -21.76 -1.93
CA ASN A 44 -5.44 -22.25 -2.94
C ASN A 44 -6.91 -22.32 -2.47
N LEU A 45 -7.28 -21.56 -1.44
CA LEU A 45 -8.68 -21.24 -1.17
C LEU A 45 -9.13 -20.12 -2.11
N SER A 46 -10.35 -20.23 -2.62
CA SER A 46 -10.96 -19.21 -3.46
C SER A 46 -12.48 -19.24 -3.35
N GLY A 47 -13.13 -18.14 -3.70
CA GLY A 47 -14.59 -18.04 -3.74
C GLY A 47 -15.04 -16.63 -4.04
N THR A 48 -16.31 -16.37 -3.78
CA THR A 48 -16.90 -15.02 -3.86
C THR A 48 -17.34 -14.60 -2.46
N THR A 49 -17.16 -13.33 -2.11
CA THR A 49 -17.60 -12.82 -0.82
C THR A 49 -19.12 -12.84 -0.70
N GLU A 50 -19.60 -13.29 0.47
CA GLU A 50 -21.01 -13.22 0.85
C GLU A 50 -21.10 -12.49 2.19
N LYS A 51 -21.79 -11.34 2.23
CA LYS A 51 -21.77 -10.40 3.36
C LYS A 51 -20.35 -10.08 3.81
N GLY A 52 -19.47 -9.82 2.84
CA GLY A 52 -18.05 -9.60 3.06
C GLY A 52 -17.23 -10.85 3.37
N ALA A 53 -17.83 -11.99 3.73
CA ALA A 53 -17.11 -13.13 4.25
C ALA A 53 -16.23 -13.82 3.19
N PHE A 54 -14.99 -14.13 3.55
CA PHE A 54 -14.05 -14.92 2.74
C PHE A 54 -13.25 -15.89 3.63
N GLN A 55 -12.68 -16.94 3.05
CA GLN A 55 -11.90 -17.94 3.77
C GLN A 55 -10.40 -17.74 3.56
N PHE A 56 -9.61 -17.92 4.61
CA PHE A 56 -8.15 -17.85 4.56
C PHE A 56 -7.50 -18.70 5.64
N ARG A 57 -6.19 -18.96 5.53
CA ARG A 57 -5.36 -19.53 6.60
C ARG A 57 -4.38 -18.49 7.11
N ASN A 58 -3.96 -18.59 8.38
CA ASN A 58 -2.96 -17.67 8.93
C ASN A 58 -1.70 -17.63 8.04
N GLY A 59 -1.25 -16.41 7.70
CA GLY A 59 -0.10 -16.20 6.83
C GLY A 59 -0.39 -16.30 5.34
N ASP A 60 -1.65 -16.52 4.95
CA ASP A 60 -2.05 -16.41 3.55
C ASP A 60 -1.86 -14.99 3.03
N ILE A 61 -1.65 -14.91 1.73
CA ILE A 61 -1.85 -13.71 0.94
C ILE A 61 -3.19 -13.87 0.24
N VAL A 62 -4.02 -12.84 0.31
CA VAL A 62 -5.31 -12.77 -0.37
C VAL A 62 -5.22 -11.80 -1.54
N ASN A 63 -5.81 -12.18 -2.66
CA ASN A 63 -6.11 -11.31 -3.79
C ASN A 63 -7.62 -11.09 -3.83
N PHE A 64 -8.08 -9.86 -4.03
CA PHE A 64 -9.48 -9.52 -4.28
C PHE A 64 -9.66 -8.98 -5.69
N TYR A 65 -10.70 -9.42 -6.37
CA TYR A 65 -10.98 -9.08 -7.76
C TYR A 65 -12.42 -8.57 -7.92
N LEU A 66 -12.59 -7.55 -8.77
CA LEU A 66 -13.89 -7.11 -9.26
C LEU A 66 -14.26 -7.94 -10.49
N GLY A 67 -15.02 -9.02 -10.28
CA GLY A 67 -15.44 -9.94 -11.34
C GLY A 67 -15.61 -11.36 -10.80
N SER A 68 -15.47 -12.36 -11.67
CA SER A 68 -15.77 -13.77 -11.35
C SER A 68 -14.55 -14.69 -11.30
N SER A 69 -13.34 -14.19 -11.58
CA SER A 69 -12.12 -15.00 -11.59
C SER A 69 -10.83 -14.19 -11.38
N GLU A 70 -9.70 -14.87 -11.26
CA GLU A 70 -8.36 -14.26 -11.18
C GLU A 70 -7.94 -13.50 -12.45
N GLN A 71 -8.68 -13.65 -13.56
CA GLN A 71 -8.46 -12.89 -14.79
C GLN A 71 -9.20 -11.54 -14.79
N SER A 72 -10.08 -11.32 -13.81
CA SER A 72 -10.79 -10.07 -13.63
C SER A 72 -9.89 -8.99 -13.04
N TYR A 73 -10.37 -7.74 -12.96
CA TYR A 73 -9.64 -6.62 -12.41
C TYR A 73 -9.22 -6.88 -10.96
N LEU A 74 -7.90 -6.92 -10.74
CA LEU A 74 -7.32 -7.07 -9.40
C LEU A 74 -7.51 -5.76 -8.64
N LEU A 75 -8.36 -5.79 -7.62
CA LEU A 75 -8.58 -4.65 -6.74
C LEU A 75 -7.38 -4.47 -5.80
N SER A 76 -6.90 -5.57 -5.21
CA SER A 76 -5.72 -5.56 -4.34
C SER A 76 -5.18 -6.96 -4.03
N LYS A 77 -3.92 -6.99 -3.58
CA LYS A 77 -3.19 -8.12 -3.01
C LYS A 77 -2.60 -7.71 -1.66
N LEU A 78 -2.94 -8.44 -0.60
CA LEU A 78 -2.52 -8.12 0.77
C LEU A 78 -2.35 -9.36 1.65
N SER A 79 -1.67 -9.22 2.78
CA SER A 79 -1.66 -10.27 3.82
C SER A 79 -3.09 -10.51 4.31
N ALA A 80 -3.49 -11.77 4.41
CA ALA A 80 -4.83 -12.15 4.82
C ALA A 80 -5.08 -11.76 6.28
N GLN A 81 -6.22 -11.12 6.53
CA GLN A 81 -6.62 -10.61 7.84
C GLN A 81 -8.10 -10.87 8.08
N MET A 82 -8.51 -10.90 9.35
CA MET A 82 -9.92 -11.11 9.69
C MET A 82 -10.82 -9.96 9.22
N ILE A 83 -10.30 -8.73 9.13
CA ILE A 83 -11.04 -7.57 8.59
C ILE A 83 -10.15 -6.90 7.55
N VAL A 84 -10.73 -6.68 6.37
CA VAL A 84 -10.12 -5.94 5.28
C VAL A 84 -11.06 -4.80 4.92
N THR A 85 -10.53 -3.61 4.73
CA THR A 85 -11.29 -2.41 4.33
C THR A 85 -10.60 -1.77 3.12
N PRO A 86 -11.27 -0.88 2.38
CA PRO A 86 -10.64 -0.09 1.32
C PRO A 86 -9.40 0.68 1.78
N THR A 87 -9.29 1.00 3.07
CA THR A 87 -8.07 1.60 3.62
C THR A 87 -6.94 0.59 3.75
N ALA A 88 -7.18 -0.67 4.12
CA ALA A 88 -6.09 -1.65 4.26
C ALA A 88 -5.46 -2.09 2.93
N VAL A 89 -6.14 -1.90 1.80
CA VAL A 89 -5.76 -2.51 0.51
C VAL A 89 -4.84 -1.66 -0.38
N THR A 90 -4.42 -0.48 0.09
CA THR A 90 -3.58 0.47 -0.66
C THR A 90 -2.77 1.36 0.30
N THR A 91 -1.59 1.80 -0.14
CA THR A 91 -0.78 2.77 0.61
C THR A 91 -1.16 4.22 0.30
N LYS A 92 -2.10 4.47 -0.62
CA LYS A 92 -2.50 5.85 -0.98
C LYS A 92 -3.82 6.26 -0.34
N PRO A 93 -3.87 7.43 0.31
CA PRO A 93 -5.11 7.98 0.86
C PRO A 93 -6.20 8.13 -0.21
N SER A 94 -5.87 8.81 -1.32
CA SER A 94 -6.76 9.05 -2.45
C SER A 94 -7.30 7.77 -3.08
N ARG A 95 -6.46 6.74 -3.24
CA ARG A 95 -6.88 5.43 -3.75
C ARG A 95 -7.85 4.72 -2.81
N SER A 96 -7.68 4.87 -1.49
CA SER A 96 -8.62 4.28 -0.50
C SER A 96 -10.04 4.82 -0.70
N ILE A 97 -10.17 6.15 -0.82
CA ILE A 97 -11.45 6.82 -1.10
C ILE A 97 -12.00 6.42 -2.46
N ASN A 98 -11.18 6.38 -3.50
CA ASN A 98 -11.64 6.06 -4.85
C ASN A 98 -12.06 4.59 -5.01
N ILE A 99 -11.46 3.65 -4.27
CA ILE A 99 -11.97 2.27 -4.17
C ILE A 99 -13.39 2.29 -3.59
N THR A 100 -13.62 3.01 -2.49
CA THR A 100 -14.98 3.13 -1.91
C THR A 100 -15.98 3.74 -2.88
N ARG A 101 -15.60 4.82 -3.58
CA ARG A 101 -16.46 5.45 -4.60
C ARG A 101 -16.82 4.45 -5.70
N LEU A 102 -15.85 3.66 -6.16
CA LEU A 102 -16.08 2.63 -7.18
C LEU A 102 -17.01 1.52 -6.66
N LEU A 103 -16.79 1.01 -5.43
CA LEU A 103 -17.63 -0.04 -4.85
C LEU A 103 -19.08 0.42 -4.67
N LEU A 104 -19.28 1.65 -4.18
CA LEU A 104 -20.60 2.25 -4.00
C LEU A 104 -21.31 2.52 -5.34
N ALA A 105 -20.58 2.89 -6.38
CA ALA A 105 -21.15 3.10 -7.72
C ALA A 105 -21.50 1.77 -8.42
N LEU A 106 -20.84 0.69 -8.03
CA LEU A 106 -21.12 -0.68 -8.51
C LEU A 106 -22.16 -1.41 -7.65
N ASP A 107 -22.74 -0.73 -6.67
CA ASP A 107 -23.77 -1.28 -5.81
C ASP A 107 -25.12 -1.37 -6.53
N SER A 108 -25.71 -2.55 -6.51
CA SER A 108 -27.06 -2.80 -7.04
C SER A 108 -28.17 -2.34 -6.10
N THR A 109 -27.84 -2.02 -4.84
CA THR A 109 -28.77 -1.54 -3.82
C THR A 109 -28.34 -0.22 -3.20
N PRO A 110 -28.08 0.84 -3.99
CA PRO A 110 -27.43 2.07 -3.50
C PRO A 110 -28.23 2.80 -2.40
N GLU A 111 -29.54 2.59 -2.32
CA GLU A 111 -30.42 3.14 -1.29
C GLU A 111 -30.29 2.42 0.07
N ASN A 112 -29.70 1.22 0.09
CA ASN A 112 -29.45 0.43 1.29
C ASN A 112 -27.94 0.33 1.56
N ARG A 113 -27.45 1.16 2.47
CA ARG A 113 -26.03 1.20 2.85
C ARG A 113 -25.61 0.14 3.89
N GLU A 114 -26.48 -0.81 4.24
CA GLU A 114 -26.14 -1.89 5.18
C GLU A 114 -25.25 -2.98 4.57
N GLU A 115 -25.26 -3.14 3.24
CA GLU A 115 -24.48 -4.11 2.48
C GLU A 115 -24.26 -3.57 1.06
N ILE A 116 -23.05 -3.72 0.50
CA ILE A 116 -22.79 -3.43 -0.91
C ILE A 116 -22.95 -4.73 -1.69
N ILE A 117 -23.89 -4.77 -2.65
CA ILE A 117 -24.11 -5.92 -3.52
C ILE A 117 -23.64 -5.57 -4.92
N LEU A 118 -22.46 -6.06 -5.30
CA LEU A 118 -21.84 -5.72 -6.58
C LEU A 118 -22.65 -6.21 -7.78
N LEU A 119 -22.79 -5.36 -8.80
CA LEU A 119 -23.43 -5.64 -10.08
C LEU A 119 -22.65 -6.69 -10.89
N SER A 120 -22.80 -7.97 -10.52
CA SER A 120 -22.07 -9.12 -11.09
C SER A 120 -22.13 -9.21 -12.62
N ASP A 121 -23.29 -8.86 -13.22
CA ASP A 121 -23.49 -8.85 -14.67
C ASP A 121 -22.63 -7.77 -15.35
N LEU A 122 -22.55 -6.56 -14.79
CA LEU A 122 -21.76 -5.46 -15.34
C LEU A 122 -20.26 -5.76 -15.20
N ILE A 123 -19.83 -6.11 -13.99
CA ILE A 123 -18.41 -6.37 -13.72
C ILE A 123 -17.90 -7.62 -14.45
N SER A 124 -18.76 -8.52 -14.93
CA SER A 124 -18.31 -9.66 -15.73
C SER A 124 -18.16 -9.36 -17.23
N GLN A 125 -18.55 -8.17 -17.70
CA GLN A 125 -18.50 -7.82 -19.11
C GLN A 125 -17.04 -7.58 -19.57
N PRO A 126 -16.59 -8.21 -20.68
CA PRO A 126 -15.22 -8.04 -21.17
C PRO A 126 -14.84 -6.60 -21.54
N GLU A 127 -15.80 -5.79 -21.99
CA GLU A 127 -15.55 -4.37 -22.28
C GLU A 127 -15.35 -3.57 -20.99
N PHE A 128 -16.25 -3.74 -20.02
CA PHE A 128 -16.15 -3.11 -18.72
C PHE A 128 -14.86 -3.48 -17.98
N GLN A 129 -14.47 -4.76 -18.02
CA GLN A 129 -13.19 -5.23 -17.47
C GLN A 129 -11.97 -4.55 -18.11
N ARG A 130 -11.98 -4.34 -19.44
CA ARG A 130 -10.92 -3.60 -20.13
C ARG A 130 -10.87 -2.13 -19.75
N GLN A 131 -12.01 -1.52 -19.43
CA GLN A 131 -12.06 -0.14 -18.94
C GLN A 131 -11.53 -0.05 -17.50
N LEU A 132 -11.96 -0.95 -16.60
CA LEU A 132 -11.45 -1.03 -15.23
C LEU A 132 -9.93 -1.18 -15.18
N GLN A 133 -9.35 -2.02 -16.05
CA GLN A 133 -7.90 -2.24 -16.12
C GLN A 133 -7.09 -0.99 -16.52
N LYS A 134 -7.73 0.02 -17.11
CA LYS A 134 -7.09 1.30 -17.46
C LYS A 134 -7.35 2.39 -16.41
N LEU A 135 -8.19 2.10 -15.42
CA LEU A 135 -8.61 3.05 -14.41
C LEU A 135 -7.48 3.34 -13.42
N ASP A 136 -7.06 4.60 -13.35
CA ASP A 136 -6.17 5.05 -12.29
C ASP A 136 -6.96 5.44 -11.05
N LEU A 137 -7.08 4.51 -10.10
CA LEU A 137 -7.74 4.76 -8.82
C LEU A 137 -6.99 5.78 -7.94
N ASN A 138 -5.77 6.19 -8.25
CA ASN A 138 -5.11 7.30 -7.56
C ASN A 138 -5.68 8.67 -7.94
N SER A 139 -6.24 8.75 -9.15
CA SER A 139 -6.81 9.97 -9.71
C SER A 139 -8.07 9.61 -10.47
N LEU A 140 -9.16 9.39 -9.73
CA LEU A 140 -10.46 9.08 -10.31
C LEU A 140 -11.20 10.38 -10.67
N ASP A 141 -11.02 10.82 -11.92
CA ASP A 141 -11.68 12.01 -12.45
C ASP A 141 -13.03 11.70 -13.12
N GLU A 142 -13.81 12.75 -13.40
CA GLU A 142 -15.13 12.60 -14.04
C GLU A 142 -15.04 12.08 -15.49
N ALA A 143 -13.90 12.22 -16.16
CA ALA A 143 -13.75 11.83 -17.56
C ALA A 143 -13.61 10.31 -17.68
N ALA A 144 -12.75 9.69 -16.86
CA ALA A 144 -12.61 8.24 -16.76
C ALA A 144 -13.93 7.55 -16.38
N ILE A 145 -14.83 8.29 -15.76
CA ILE A 145 -16.09 7.78 -15.20
C ILE A 145 -17.26 7.90 -16.17
N ARG A 146 -17.26 8.97 -16.99
CA ARG A 146 -18.15 9.04 -18.16
C ARG A 146 -17.91 7.87 -19.12
N GLU A 147 -16.68 7.35 -19.19
CA GLU A 147 -16.38 6.16 -19.99
C GLU A 147 -16.98 4.87 -19.40
N LEU A 148 -17.12 4.79 -18.07
CA LEU A 148 -17.70 3.64 -17.36
C LEU A 148 -19.24 3.71 -17.22
N ASP A 149 -19.86 4.85 -17.57
CA ASP A 149 -21.29 5.12 -17.39
C ASP A 149 -21.79 4.86 -15.94
N LEU A 150 -20.97 5.25 -14.96
CA LEU A 150 -21.27 5.11 -13.53
C LEU A 150 -21.55 6.47 -12.90
N ASP A 151 -22.51 6.52 -11.99
CA ASP A 151 -22.67 7.65 -11.08
C ASP A 151 -21.75 7.46 -9.86
N LEU A 152 -20.74 8.31 -9.74
CA LEU A 152 -19.78 8.20 -8.65
C LEU A 152 -20.20 9.06 -7.45
N PRO A 153 -20.23 8.48 -6.26
CA PRO A 153 -20.26 9.24 -5.01
C PRO A 153 -19.16 10.30 -4.95
N SER A 154 -19.46 11.38 -4.22
CA SER A 154 -18.46 12.41 -3.92
C SER A 154 -17.35 11.87 -3.00
N ILE A 155 -16.23 12.58 -2.93
CA ILE A 155 -15.15 12.28 -1.96
C ILE A 155 -15.67 12.32 -0.53
N GLN A 156 -16.54 13.29 -0.23
CA GLN A 156 -17.12 13.48 1.10
C GLN A 156 -18.07 12.32 1.45
N GLU A 157 -18.94 11.93 0.53
CA GLU A 157 -19.85 10.80 0.72
C GLU A 157 -19.10 9.49 0.97
N ALA A 158 -18.08 9.20 0.16
CA ALA A 158 -17.25 8.01 0.35
C ALA A 158 -16.49 8.03 1.70
N ALA A 159 -15.98 9.18 2.12
CA ALA A 159 -15.37 9.33 3.43
C ALA A 159 -16.38 9.10 4.56
N GLU A 160 -17.59 9.65 4.45
CA GLU A 160 -18.65 9.44 5.44
C GLU A 160 -19.08 7.97 5.52
N HIS A 161 -19.17 7.29 4.36
CA HIS A 161 -19.48 5.86 4.29
C HIS A 161 -18.39 4.99 4.94
N LEU A 162 -17.10 5.31 4.73
CA LEU A 162 -15.99 4.64 5.44
C LEU A 162 -16.05 4.87 6.95
N ASN A 163 -16.44 6.07 7.38
CA ASN A 163 -16.60 6.39 8.81
C ASN A 163 -17.75 5.58 9.43
N GLN A 164 -18.87 5.41 8.73
CA GLN A 164 -19.97 4.54 9.14
C GLN A 164 -19.54 3.07 9.19
N SER A 165 -18.77 2.63 8.18
CA SER A 165 -18.18 1.28 8.15
C SER A 165 -17.27 1.03 9.36
N GLN A 166 -16.47 2.02 9.78
CA GLN A 166 -15.65 1.90 10.98
C GLN A 166 -16.49 1.75 12.26
N GLN A 167 -17.63 2.43 12.35
CA GLN A 167 -18.56 2.27 13.48
C GLN A 167 -19.13 0.85 13.50
N TYR A 168 -19.55 0.33 12.35
CA TYR A 168 -19.99 -1.07 12.21
C TYR A 168 -18.91 -2.05 12.65
N ILE A 169 -17.67 -1.85 12.19
CA ILE A 169 -16.52 -2.69 12.57
C ILE A 169 -16.31 -2.67 14.08
N SER A 170 -16.32 -1.48 14.68
CA SER A 170 -16.12 -1.29 16.13
C SER A 170 -17.20 -1.98 16.97
N GLN A 171 -18.43 -2.06 16.45
CA GLN A 171 -19.55 -2.70 17.15
C GLN A 171 -19.60 -4.22 16.99
N LYS A 172 -19.21 -4.74 15.81
CA LYS A 172 -19.39 -6.16 15.45
C LYS A 172 -18.12 -6.99 15.59
N PHE A 173 -16.96 -6.36 15.53
CA PHE A 173 -15.66 -7.02 15.47
C PHE A 173 -14.68 -6.45 16.50
N SER A 174 -15.17 -5.92 17.63
CA SER A 174 -14.29 -5.62 18.75
C SER A 174 -13.65 -6.92 19.28
N SER A 175 -12.38 -6.83 19.66
CA SER A 175 -11.61 -7.94 20.24
C SER A 175 -10.55 -7.39 21.18
N ASP A 176 -10.41 -8.01 22.34
CA ASP A 176 -9.36 -7.73 23.32
C ASP A 176 -8.06 -8.50 23.02
N GLU A 177 -8.03 -9.26 21.93
CA GLU A 177 -6.83 -9.97 21.48
C GLU A 177 -5.69 -8.98 21.19
N ILE A 178 -4.58 -9.15 21.90
CA ILE A 178 -3.35 -8.40 21.66
C ILE A 178 -2.69 -8.96 20.40
N VAL A 179 -2.66 -8.14 19.35
CA VAL A 179 -2.07 -8.49 18.04
C VAL A 179 -0.64 -7.98 17.91
N PHE A 180 -0.24 -7.00 18.73
CA PHE A 180 1.11 -6.44 18.70
C PHE A 180 1.55 -5.88 20.06
N SER A 181 2.84 -5.91 20.35
CA SER A 181 3.42 -5.40 21.60
C SER A 181 4.62 -4.50 21.28
N PRO A 182 4.45 -3.18 21.30
CA PRO A 182 5.51 -2.24 20.90
C PRO A 182 6.41 -1.79 22.06
N LEU A 183 6.07 -2.12 23.31
CA LEU A 183 6.86 -1.75 24.48
C LEU A 183 8.32 -2.23 24.36
N ASN A 184 9.26 -1.34 24.69
CA ASN A 184 10.71 -1.55 24.64
C ASN A 184 11.29 -1.81 23.24
N LYS A 185 10.51 -1.62 22.17
CA LYS A 185 10.99 -1.69 20.79
C LYS A 185 11.36 -0.31 20.26
N THR A 186 12.34 -0.28 19.36
CA THR A 186 12.69 0.91 18.58
C THR A 186 12.00 0.81 17.24
N PHE A 187 11.30 1.88 16.87
CA PHE A 187 10.60 2.03 15.61
C PHE A 187 11.27 3.08 14.78
N ARG A 188 11.17 2.91 13.47
CA ARG A 188 11.35 3.99 12.51
C ARG A 188 9.99 4.34 11.95
N TYR A 189 9.68 5.62 11.86
CA TYR A 189 8.63 6.08 10.98
C TYR A 189 9.18 6.94 9.84
N ILE A 190 8.53 6.80 8.69
CA ILE A 190 8.83 7.53 7.47
C ILE A 190 7.56 8.24 7.03
N VAL A 191 7.66 9.53 6.74
CA VAL A 191 6.55 10.34 6.24
C VAL A 191 6.83 10.70 4.79
N VAL A 192 5.87 10.43 3.91
CA VAL A 192 5.92 10.83 2.50
C VAL A 192 4.83 11.86 2.26
N LYS A 193 5.25 13.11 2.02
CA LYS A 193 4.35 14.20 1.61
C LYS A 193 3.94 13.96 0.17
N LYS A 194 2.65 13.74 -0.10
CA LYS A 194 2.13 13.48 -1.46
C LYS A 194 1.58 14.74 -2.10
N ARG A 195 0.84 15.52 -1.30
CA ARG A 195 0.29 16.82 -1.70
C ARG A 195 0.31 17.79 -0.54
N ASP A 196 0.53 19.06 -0.84
CA ASP A 196 0.41 20.12 0.15
C ASP A 196 -1.05 20.60 0.35
N TYR A 197 -1.26 21.50 1.30
CA TYR A 197 -2.59 22.02 1.63
C TYR A 197 -3.28 22.76 0.46
N SER A 198 -2.51 23.27 -0.51
CA SER A 198 -3.01 23.93 -1.72
C SER A 198 -3.33 22.93 -2.85
N GLY A 199 -2.90 21.68 -2.70
CA GLY A 199 -3.07 20.60 -3.67
C GLY A 199 -1.92 20.47 -4.67
N ARG A 200 -0.79 21.16 -4.47
CA ARG A 200 0.42 20.95 -5.28
C ARG A 200 0.96 19.55 -5.06
N ILE A 201 1.54 18.97 -6.11
CA ILE A 201 2.04 17.60 -6.09
C ILE A 201 3.47 17.62 -5.59
N CYS A 202 3.70 16.88 -4.50
CA CYS A 202 5.01 16.78 -3.89
C CYS A 202 5.75 15.60 -4.53
N ALA A 203 6.62 15.93 -5.48
CA ALA A 203 7.40 14.95 -6.22
C ALA A 203 8.90 15.07 -5.87
N LEU A 204 9.58 13.93 -5.82
CA LEU A 204 11.02 13.85 -5.70
C LEU A 204 11.66 14.13 -7.08
N ASP A 205 12.36 15.25 -7.26
CA ASP A 205 13.10 15.53 -8.50
C ASP A 205 14.42 14.75 -8.51
N LEU A 206 14.47 13.71 -9.35
CA LEU A 206 15.63 12.83 -9.45
C LEU A 206 16.91 13.56 -9.86
N LYS A 207 16.79 14.70 -10.57
CA LYS A 207 17.94 15.54 -10.95
C LYS A 207 18.60 16.17 -9.72
N LEU A 208 17.82 16.49 -8.68
CA LEU A 208 18.27 17.20 -7.49
C LEU A 208 18.59 16.26 -6.32
N ARG A 209 18.30 14.96 -6.43
CA ARG A 209 18.47 13.97 -5.35
C ARG A 209 19.84 13.98 -4.66
N LYS A 210 20.91 14.30 -5.40
CA LYS A 210 22.29 14.37 -4.86
C LYS A 210 22.74 15.80 -4.50
N HIS A 211 21.88 16.80 -4.65
CA HIS A 211 22.20 18.19 -4.35
C HIS A 211 22.10 18.42 -2.82
N PRO A 212 23.10 19.03 -2.18
CA PRO A 212 23.16 19.14 -0.72
C PRO A 212 22.01 19.96 -0.12
N ASP A 213 21.52 20.97 -0.84
CA ASP A 213 20.43 21.84 -0.36
C ASP A 213 19.04 21.35 -0.79
N TYR A 214 18.93 20.21 -1.46
CA TYR A 214 17.64 19.70 -1.90
C TYR A 214 16.90 19.04 -0.75
N GLN A 215 15.71 19.57 -0.45
CA GLN A 215 14.82 19.02 0.57
C GLN A 215 13.74 18.14 -0.08
N PRO A 216 13.80 16.81 0.05
CA PRO A 216 12.82 15.93 -0.55
C PRO A 216 11.49 15.98 0.23
N PRO A 217 10.37 15.53 -0.38
CA PRO A 217 9.09 15.37 0.30
C PRO A 217 9.04 14.08 1.16
N ILE A 218 10.16 13.75 1.82
CA ILE A 218 10.32 12.57 2.67
C ILE A 218 10.95 12.99 4.00
N GLY A 219 10.31 12.65 5.11
CA GLY A 219 10.81 12.81 6.46
C GLY A 219 11.03 11.46 7.13
N THR A 220 12.00 11.36 8.04
CA THR A 220 12.25 10.15 8.83
C THR A 220 12.55 10.49 10.27
N GLN A 221 12.09 9.62 11.16
CA GLN A 221 12.30 9.77 12.58
C GLN A 221 12.27 8.38 13.24
N SER A 222 13.23 8.14 14.15
CA SER A 222 13.25 6.92 14.95
C SER A 222 12.87 7.23 16.38
N TYR A 223 12.15 6.31 17.02
CA TYR A 223 11.78 6.47 18.42
C TYR A 223 11.72 5.12 19.15
N LYS A 224 11.85 5.15 20.47
CA LYS A 224 11.69 3.99 21.35
C LYS A 224 10.61 4.25 22.38
N ILE A 225 9.67 3.31 22.48
CA ILE A 225 8.60 3.38 23.48
C ILE A 225 9.05 2.67 24.76
N LEU A 226 9.05 3.38 25.88
CA LEU A 226 9.27 2.85 27.22
C LEU A 226 7.96 2.86 28.01
N GLN A 227 8.01 2.35 29.24
CA GLN A 227 6.84 2.23 30.12
C GLN A 227 6.24 3.60 30.47
N ASP A 228 7.09 4.60 30.68
CA ASP A 228 6.76 5.92 31.21
C ASP A 228 7.32 7.08 30.38
N SER A 229 7.97 6.79 29.24
CA SER A 229 8.52 7.81 28.35
C SER A 229 8.64 7.33 26.90
N LEU A 230 8.79 8.28 25.99
CA LEU A 230 9.21 8.08 24.60
C LEU A 230 10.62 8.67 24.44
N ILE A 231 11.49 7.97 23.70
CA ILE A 231 12.79 8.50 23.30
C ILE A 231 12.78 8.70 21.80
N GLU A 232 12.90 9.93 21.33
CA GLU A 232 13.03 10.28 19.91
C GLU A 232 14.50 10.51 19.58
N TYR A 233 15.02 9.85 18.54
CA TYR A 233 16.43 9.94 18.13
C TYR A 233 16.63 10.99 17.04
N PRO A 234 17.77 11.69 16.99
CA PRO A 234 18.06 12.65 15.92
C PRO A 234 17.98 12.02 14.52
N GLU A 235 17.07 12.53 13.68
CA GLU A 235 16.95 12.22 12.25
C GLU A 235 16.49 13.46 11.47
N SER A 236 16.00 13.30 10.23
CA SER A 236 15.57 14.42 9.40
C SER A 236 14.27 15.07 9.89
N GLY A 237 13.45 14.37 10.68
CA GLY A 237 12.17 14.86 11.17
C GLY A 237 11.06 14.72 10.13
N ASP A 238 9.90 15.31 10.42
CA ASP A 238 8.65 15.13 9.65
C ASP A 238 7.87 16.42 9.40
N TYR A 239 8.49 17.57 9.65
CA TYR A 239 7.89 18.87 9.39
C TYR A 239 8.13 19.31 7.95
N PHE A 240 7.07 19.78 7.27
CA PHE A 240 7.13 20.20 5.86
C PHE A 240 6.61 21.62 5.67
N ASP A 241 7.37 22.46 4.96
CA ASP A 241 6.87 23.68 4.34
C ASP A 241 6.38 23.36 2.92
N GLY A 242 5.06 23.17 2.80
CA GLY A 242 4.42 22.72 1.57
C GLY A 242 4.87 21.31 1.19
N CYS A 243 5.76 21.20 0.21
CA CYS A 243 6.32 19.94 -0.29
C CYS A 243 7.77 19.70 0.15
N TYR A 244 8.38 20.63 0.87
CA TYR A 244 9.79 20.56 1.23
C TYR A 244 9.92 20.22 2.70
N LEU A 245 10.70 19.20 3.03
CA LEU A 245 11.06 18.91 4.41
C LEU A 245 11.84 20.09 4.99
N GLU A 246 11.53 20.50 6.21
CA GLU A 246 12.44 21.30 7.02
C GLU A 246 13.19 20.37 7.98
N PRO A 247 14.49 20.12 7.76
CA PRO A 247 15.23 19.17 8.58
C PRO A 247 15.24 19.57 10.06
N SER A 248 15.03 18.58 10.93
CA SER A 248 15.22 18.75 12.36
C SER A 248 16.64 19.22 12.69
N THR A 249 16.75 20.11 13.66
CA THR A 249 18.03 20.60 14.19
C THR A 249 18.48 19.82 15.42
N ALA A 250 17.71 18.82 15.85
CA ALA A 250 18.03 17.99 16.99
C ALA A 250 19.33 17.21 16.74
N THR A 251 20.25 17.25 17.71
CA THR A 251 21.53 16.53 17.66
C THR A 251 21.67 15.50 18.77
N GLN A 252 20.73 15.46 19.71
CA GLN A 252 20.69 14.55 20.85
C GLN A 252 19.28 13.97 20.97
N PRO A 253 19.14 12.75 21.53
CA PRO A 253 17.84 12.17 21.78
C PRO A 253 16.98 13.05 22.69
N ILE A 254 15.70 13.18 22.34
CA ILE A 254 14.68 13.88 23.13
C ILE A 254 13.92 12.82 23.92
N VAL A 255 13.74 13.06 25.23
CA VAL A 255 12.99 12.16 26.09
C VAL A 255 11.72 12.87 26.54
N THR A 256 10.58 12.35 26.10
CA THR A 256 9.26 12.92 26.40
C THR A 256 8.57 12.04 27.43
N PRO A 257 8.26 12.54 28.64
CA PRO A 257 7.52 11.79 29.65
C PRO A 257 6.11 11.45 29.18
N LYS A 258 5.55 10.34 29.68
CA LYS A 258 4.19 9.89 29.33
C LYS A 258 3.10 10.95 29.54
N SER A 259 3.26 11.81 30.54
CA SER A 259 2.33 12.89 30.84
C SER A 259 2.26 13.99 29.79
N GLU A 260 3.25 14.06 28.90
CA GLU A 260 3.39 15.11 27.89
C GLU A 260 3.11 14.61 26.46
N ILE A 261 2.86 13.30 26.30
CA ILE A 261 2.61 12.69 24.99
C ILE A 261 1.12 12.73 24.67
N ASP A 262 0.78 13.23 23.48
CA ASP A 262 -0.56 13.10 22.92
C ASP A 262 -0.86 11.60 22.65
N LEU A 263 -1.84 11.06 23.39
CA LEU A 263 -2.21 9.65 23.34
C LEU A 263 -3.22 9.33 22.24
N THR A 264 -3.59 10.29 21.39
CA THR A 264 -4.77 10.13 20.53
C THR A 264 -4.53 9.15 19.38
N TYR A 265 -3.31 9.05 18.84
CA TYR A 265 -2.99 8.20 17.68
C TYR A 265 -1.63 7.47 17.82
N GLY A 266 -1.41 6.48 16.94
CA GLY A 266 -0.15 5.73 16.84
C GLY A 266 0.05 4.60 17.86
N LEU A 267 1.22 3.96 17.79
CA LEU A 267 1.58 2.78 18.60
C LEU A 267 1.64 3.05 20.11
N TYR A 268 1.82 4.31 20.51
CA TYR A 268 2.08 4.67 21.90
C TYR A 268 0.87 4.45 22.82
N ASN A 269 -0.34 4.75 22.33
CA ASN A 269 -1.58 4.66 23.11
C ASN A 269 -1.79 3.25 23.71
N CYS A 270 -1.45 2.22 22.94
CA CYS A 270 -1.62 0.83 23.34
C CYS A 270 -0.32 0.13 23.77
N ALA A 271 0.80 0.86 23.83
CA ALA A 271 2.10 0.23 23.97
C ALA A 271 2.27 -0.56 25.27
N VAL A 272 1.81 0.00 26.38
CA VAL A 272 1.98 -0.58 27.72
C VAL A 272 1.10 -1.81 27.93
N SER A 273 -0.13 -1.80 27.40
CA SER A 273 -1.08 -2.92 27.52
C SER A 273 -0.88 -4.00 26.45
N GLY A 274 -0.13 -3.68 25.40
CA GLY A 274 -0.27 -4.36 24.12
C GLY A 274 -1.44 -3.76 23.33
N CYS A 275 -1.33 -3.90 22.01
CA CYS A 275 -2.23 -3.32 21.03
C CYS A 275 -3.20 -4.34 20.48
N THR A 276 -4.49 -4.00 20.53
CA THR A 276 -5.54 -4.76 19.87
C THR A 276 -5.68 -4.35 18.41
N ARG A 277 -6.39 -5.16 17.62
CA ARG A 277 -6.67 -4.82 16.22
C ARG A 277 -7.38 -3.46 16.09
N GLN A 278 -8.35 -3.17 16.95
CA GLN A 278 -9.16 -1.95 16.87
C GLN A 278 -8.33 -0.69 17.16
N GLN A 279 -7.29 -0.80 17.98
CA GLN A 279 -6.38 0.32 18.26
C GLN A 279 -5.42 0.59 17.10
N LEU A 280 -5.12 -0.42 16.28
CA LEU A 280 -4.17 -0.32 15.17
C LEU A 280 -4.83 -0.32 13.78
N ASN A 281 -6.16 -0.34 13.73
CA ASN A 281 -6.92 -0.30 12.49
C ASN A 281 -8.16 0.58 12.67
N GLY A 282 -8.28 1.61 11.84
CA GLY A 282 -9.39 2.53 11.95
C GLY A 282 -9.47 3.54 10.81
N PHE A 283 -10.61 4.22 10.77
CA PHE A 283 -10.88 5.35 9.90
C PHE A 283 -11.67 6.40 10.68
N ALA A 284 -11.33 7.66 10.51
CA ALA A 284 -12.06 8.78 11.11
C ALA A 284 -12.08 9.98 10.17
N ILE A 285 -13.06 10.86 10.39
CA ILE A 285 -13.08 12.21 9.82
C ILE A 285 -12.76 13.17 10.95
N ASP A 286 -11.62 13.84 10.85
CA ASP A 286 -11.26 14.96 11.71
C ASP A 286 -11.94 16.22 11.19
N ASP A 287 -12.84 16.79 11.99
CA ASP A 287 -13.48 18.08 11.75
C ASP A 287 -13.45 18.91 13.04
N TYR A 288 -12.38 19.67 13.22
CA TYR A 288 -12.19 20.52 14.40
C TYR A 288 -11.43 21.80 14.04
N ASN A 289 -11.50 22.79 14.93
CA ASN A 289 -10.79 24.05 14.79
C ASN A 289 -9.56 24.03 15.69
N ASP A 290 -8.39 24.19 15.08
CA ASP A 290 -7.09 24.23 15.75
C ASP A 290 -6.58 25.68 15.74
N ASP A 291 -6.82 26.41 16.83
CA ASP A 291 -6.40 27.81 17.01
C ASP A 291 -6.74 28.76 15.83
N GLY A 292 -7.90 28.55 15.21
CA GLY A 292 -8.40 29.36 14.09
C GLY A 292 -8.14 28.75 12.71
N ASP A 293 -7.41 27.63 12.64
CA ASP A 293 -7.25 26.82 11.44
C ASP A 293 -8.19 25.62 11.48
N GLN A 294 -9.24 25.68 10.66
CA GLN A 294 -10.23 24.60 10.60
C GLN A 294 -9.65 23.40 9.83
N LYS A 295 -9.58 22.24 10.47
CA LYS A 295 -9.18 20.97 9.85
C LYS A 295 -10.41 20.24 9.35
N TYR A 296 -10.35 19.70 8.13
CA TYR A 296 -11.38 18.80 7.59
C TYR A 296 -10.74 17.73 6.72
N ARG A 297 -10.47 16.57 7.30
CA ARG A 297 -9.64 15.53 6.68
C ARG A 297 -10.08 14.14 7.10
N SER A 298 -9.83 13.15 6.26
CA SER A 298 -9.88 11.76 6.68
C SER A 298 -8.53 11.31 7.22
N ILE A 299 -8.57 10.43 8.22
CA ILE A 299 -7.42 9.73 8.77
C ILE A 299 -7.73 8.24 8.73
N ALA A 300 -6.78 7.45 8.23
CA ALA A 300 -6.85 5.99 8.29
C ALA A 300 -5.56 5.43 8.91
N ILE A 301 -5.72 4.45 9.78
CA ILE A 301 -4.61 3.65 10.33
C ILE A 301 -4.84 2.19 9.98
N ASN A 302 -3.80 1.49 9.56
CA ASN A 302 -3.85 0.08 9.22
C ASN A 302 -2.61 -0.63 9.75
N PHE A 303 -2.77 -1.83 10.32
CA PHE A 303 -1.66 -2.63 10.79
C PHE A 303 -1.71 -4.03 10.20
N ASP A 304 -0.62 -4.45 9.57
CA ASP A 304 -0.45 -5.81 9.08
C ASP A 304 0.47 -6.61 10.03
N PRO A 305 -0.05 -7.63 10.74
CA PRO A 305 0.74 -8.43 11.67
C PRO A 305 1.80 -9.29 10.99
N SER A 306 1.68 -9.59 9.70
CA SER A 306 2.67 -10.39 8.96
C SER A 306 3.92 -9.57 8.64
N THR A 307 3.75 -8.29 8.34
CA THR A 307 4.82 -7.34 8.00
C THR A 307 5.31 -6.57 9.22
N GLU A 308 4.51 -6.51 10.30
CA GLU A 308 4.67 -5.63 11.47
C GLU A 308 4.70 -4.14 11.08
N LEU A 309 4.00 -3.79 10.00
CA LEU A 309 3.91 -2.45 9.45
C LEU A 309 2.61 -1.78 9.91
N VAL A 310 2.74 -0.62 10.54
CA VAL A 310 1.64 0.34 10.71
C VAL A 310 1.72 1.35 9.57
N MET A 311 0.60 1.58 8.90
CA MET A 311 0.44 2.61 7.90
C MET A 311 -0.58 3.62 8.39
N GLU A 312 -0.25 4.90 8.30
CA GLU A 312 -1.20 5.98 8.55
C GLU A 312 -1.33 6.83 7.29
N LYS A 313 -2.54 7.30 7.03
CA LYS A 313 -2.90 8.01 5.81
C LYS A 313 -3.79 9.18 6.16
N LEU A 314 -3.48 10.32 5.58
CA LEU A 314 -4.25 11.54 5.74
C LEU A 314 -4.64 12.07 4.38
N GLN A 315 -5.89 12.51 4.25
CA GLN A 315 -6.38 13.21 3.06
C GLN A 315 -7.30 14.37 3.45
N GLY A 316 -6.98 15.57 2.98
CA GLY A 316 -7.88 16.71 3.05
C GLY A 316 -9.15 16.45 2.21
N LEU A 317 -10.32 16.74 2.78
CA LEU A 317 -11.63 16.47 2.16
C LEU A 317 -12.17 17.67 1.37
N GLY A 318 -11.32 18.65 1.06
CA GLY A 318 -11.68 19.84 0.30
C GLY A 318 -12.21 20.99 1.15
N PRO A 319 -12.71 22.07 0.50
CA PRO A 319 -13.17 23.26 1.20
C PRO A 319 -14.39 22.99 2.08
N LYS A 320 -14.41 23.57 3.29
CA LYS A 320 -15.55 23.50 4.21
C LYS A 320 -15.59 24.75 5.09
N GLY A 321 -16.75 25.39 5.22
CA GLY A 321 -16.97 26.51 6.14
C GLY A 321 -15.91 27.61 6.04
N ASN A 322 -15.13 27.78 7.11
CA ASN A 322 -14.12 28.84 7.26
C ASN A 322 -12.72 28.45 6.74
N ILE A 323 -12.56 27.26 6.15
CA ILE A 323 -11.28 26.83 5.57
C ILE A 323 -10.94 27.73 4.36
N ARG A 324 -9.85 28.48 4.47
CA ARG A 324 -9.45 29.49 3.46
C ARG A 324 -8.65 28.92 2.29
N HIS A 325 -8.18 27.67 2.38
CA HIS A 325 -7.37 27.01 1.36
C HIS A 325 -8.10 25.81 0.72
N ALA A 326 -7.49 25.20 -0.29
CA ALA A 326 -8.10 24.08 -1.02
C ALA A 326 -8.34 22.84 -0.13
N ASN A 327 -7.50 22.64 0.89
CA ASN A 327 -7.59 21.54 1.88
C ASN A 327 -7.50 20.17 1.22
N ARG A 328 -6.37 19.97 0.55
CA ARG A 328 -6.09 18.80 -0.30
C ARG A 328 -4.77 18.13 0.05
N SER A 329 -4.29 18.33 1.28
CA SER A 329 -3.07 17.70 1.74
C SER A 329 -3.23 16.18 1.70
N GLU A 330 -2.19 15.49 1.25
CA GLU A 330 -2.12 14.04 1.30
C GLU A 330 -0.77 13.64 1.89
N ASP A 331 -0.82 12.79 2.90
CA ASP A 331 0.33 12.33 3.65
C ASP A 331 0.22 10.82 3.91
N LEU A 332 1.37 10.16 3.97
CA LEU A 332 1.49 8.73 4.20
C LEU A 332 2.62 8.49 5.20
N TRP A 333 2.33 7.76 6.27
CA TRP A 333 3.31 7.31 7.25
C TRP A 333 3.48 5.80 7.16
N PHE A 334 4.72 5.36 7.28
CA PHE A 334 5.08 3.97 7.53
C PHE A 334 5.79 3.90 8.87
N THR A 335 5.28 3.12 9.82
CA THR A 335 5.91 2.87 11.12
C THR A 335 6.18 1.38 11.28
N PHE A 336 7.44 1.02 11.52
CA PHE A 336 7.85 -0.38 11.66
C PHE A 336 9.06 -0.52 12.60
N PRO A 337 9.28 -1.71 13.20
CA PRO A 337 10.48 -1.96 13.99
C PRO A 337 11.75 -1.76 13.17
N VAL A 338 12.78 -1.11 13.72
CA VAL A 338 14.01 -0.75 12.97
C VAL A 338 14.70 -1.95 12.33
N GLU A 339 14.60 -3.15 12.92
CA GLU A 339 15.10 -4.40 12.38
C GLU A 339 14.47 -4.81 11.04
N LYS A 340 13.34 -4.21 10.66
CA LYS A 340 12.65 -4.42 9.38
C LYS A 340 13.13 -3.50 8.26
N SER A 341 13.99 -2.52 8.53
CA SER A 341 14.36 -1.48 7.55
C SER A 341 14.97 -2.00 6.24
N SER A 342 15.53 -3.21 6.24
CA SER A 342 16.12 -3.87 5.07
C SER A 342 15.34 -5.11 4.64
N SER A 343 14.03 -5.17 4.93
CA SER A 343 13.24 -6.38 4.66
C SER A 343 13.03 -6.63 3.15
N PHE A 344 13.01 -5.56 2.34
CA PHE A 344 12.71 -5.67 0.91
C PHE A 344 13.98 -5.67 0.05
N ASN A 345 14.37 -6.86 -0.38
CA ASN A 345 15.32 -7.04 -1.48
C ASN A 345 14.57 -6.92 -2.81
N TYR A 346 14.94 -5.96 -3.66
CA TYR A 346 14.26 -5.73 -4.93
C TYR A 346 14.83 -6.55 -6.09
N GLU A 347 16.03 -7.10 -5.96
CA GLU A 347 16.66 -7.88 -7.01
C GLU A 347 15.91 -9.19 -7.25
N GLY A 348 15.81 -9.58 -8.52
CA GLY A 348 15.18 -10.83 -8.92
C GLY A 348 14.49 -10.77 -10.27
N VAL A 349 13.74 -11.81 -10.55
CA VAL A 349 12.86 -11.90 -11.71
C VAL A 349 11.51 -11.30 -11.36
N TRP A 350 11.06 -10.37 -12.19
CA TRP A 350 9.80 -9.66 -12.10
C TRP A 350 8.98 -9.88 -13.37
N GLN A 351 7.69 -10.14 -13.22
CA GLN A 351 6.73 -10.05 -14.32
C GLN A 351 6.15 -8.63 -14.34
N GLN A 352 6.23 -7.97 -15.49
CA GLN A 352 5.57 -6.70 -15.75
C GLN A 352 4.30 -6.95 -16.57
N THR A 353 3.17 -6.40 -16.13
CA THR A 353 1.95 -6.29 -16.93
C THR A 353 1.65 -4.81 -17.17
N SER A 354 1.66 -4.36 -18.43
CA SER A 354 1.42 -2.97 -18.81
C SER A 354 0.07 -2.80 -19.46
N TYR A 355 -0.72 -1.86 -18.94
CA TYR A 355 -2.03 -1.46 -19.44
C TYR A 355 -1.87 -0.16 -20.21
N LEU A 356 -1.89 -0.28 -21.54
CA LEU A 356 -1.81 0.85 -22.47
C LEU A 356 -3.22 1.14 -23.04
N THR A 357 -3.36 2.27 -23.74
CA THR A 357 -4.65 2.72 -24.28
C THR A 357 -5.34 1.68 -25.18
N ASP A 358 -4.59 0.86 -25.90
CA ASP A 358 -5.11 -0.09 -26.91
C ASP A 358 -4.74 -1.56 -26.65
N LYS A 359 -3.79 -1.84 -25.76
CA LYS A 359 -3.27 -3.21 -25.54
C LYS A 359 -2.81 -3.44 -24.10
N ILE A 360 -2.79 -4.72 -23.72
CA ILE A 360 -2.17 -5.22 -22.49
C ILE A 360 -0.94 -6.02 -22.90
N GLU A 361 0.21 -5.65 -22.38
CA GLU A 361 1.48 -6.32 -22.68
C GLU A 361 2.05 -6.94 -21.41
N LYS A 362 2.60 -8.15 -21.55
CA LYS A 362 3.36 -8.80 -20.49
C LYS A 362 4.81 -8.89 -20.91
N SER A 363 5.73 -8.66 -19.98
CA SER A 363 7.16 -8.87 -20.17
C SER A 363 7.80 -9.35 -18.89
N CYS A 364 9.00 -9.91 -19.01
CA CYS A 364 9.77 -10.38 -17.87
C CYS A 364 11.03 -9.54 -17.73
N LEU A 365 11.30 -9.10 -16.52
CA LEU A 365 12.48 -8.30 -16.18
C LEU A 365 13.34 -9.05 -15.16
N LEU A 366 14.64 -9.00 -15.35
CA LEU A 366 15.63 -9.34 -14.34
C LEU A 366 16.25 -8.04 -13.84
N ILE A 367 16.04 -7.73 -12.57
CA ILE A 367 16.66 -6.58 -11.90
C ILE A 367 17.81 -7.11 -11.06
N LYS A 368 19.05 -6.67 -11.35
CA LYS A 368 20.26 -7.15 -10.67
C LYS A 368 21.40 -6.15 -10.85
N GLN A 369 22.13 -5.86 -9.77
CA GLN A 369 23.38 -5.08 -9.79
C GLN A 369 23.26 -3.73 -10.53
N GLY A 370 22.16 -3.02 -10.32
CA GLY A 370 21.91 -1.72 -10.96
C GLY A 370 21.49 -1.78 -12.43
N THR A 371 21.26 -2.96 -13.02
CA THR A 371 20.76 -3.11 -14.39
C THR A 371 19.43 -3.85 -14.45
N ILE A 372 18.72 -3.65 -15.56
CA ILE A 372 17.44 -4.28 -15.87
C ILE A 372 17.58 -4.94 -17.23
N HIS A 373 17.41 -6.26 -17.26
CA HIS A 373 17.42 -7.05 -18.49
C HIS A 373 16.02 -7.62 -18.74
N SER A 374 15.65 -7.80 -20.01
CA SER A 374 14.34 -8.33 -20.38
C SER A 374 14.42 -9.73 -20.99
N ALA A 375 13.37 -10.53 -20.80
CA ALA A 375 13.12 -11.78 -21.49
C ALA A 375 11.67 -11.88 -21.98
N SER A 376 11.44 -12.73 -22.98
CA SER A 376 10.09 -13.09 -23.43
C SER A 376 9.46 -14.12 -22.48
N LEU A 377 8.13 -14.14 -22.41
CA LEU A 377 7.41 -15.17 -21.65
C LEU A 377 7.57 -16.54 -22.31
N ASN A 378 7.65 -17.59 -21.50
CA ASN A 378 7.56 -18.99 -21.90
C ASN A 378 6.29 -19.59 -21.30
N ASN A 379 5.34 -20.01 -22.14
CA ASN A 379 4.02 -20.53 -21.70
C ASN A 379 3.33 -19.60 -20.68
N GLU A 380 3.27 -18.29 -20.99
CA GLU A 380 2.68 -17.25 -20.13
C GLU A 380 3.39 -17.02 -18.77
N GLN A 381 4.58 -17.57 -18.58
CA GLN A 381 5.36 -17.41 -17.36
C GLN A 381 6.75 -16.83 -17.64
N CYS A 382 7.32 -16.16 -16.65
CA CYS A 382 8.70 -15.69 -16.74
C CYS A 382 9.70 -16.83 -16.59
N PRO A 383 10.72 -16.92 -17.48
CA PRO A 383 11.80 -17.87 -17.29
C PRO A 383 12.51 -17.65 -15.94
N LEU A 384 12.82 -18.73 -15.24
CA LEU A 384 13.58 -18.66 -13.99
C LEU A 384 15.09 -18.64 -14.22
N GLU A 385 15.55 -19.20 -15.35
CA GLU A 385 16.96 -19.21 -15.74
C GLU A 385 17.38 -17.81 -16.22
N ILE A 386 18.33 -17.21 -15.50
CA ILE A 386 18.84 -15.85 -15.69
C ILE A 386 19.45 -15.66 -17.09
N ASP A 387 20.02 -16.72 -17.68
CA ASP A 387 20.64 -16.67 -19.01
C ASP A 387 19.65 -16.31 -20.14
N ASN A 388 18.34 -16.39 -19.89
CA ASN A 388 17.33 -15.93 -20.86
C ASN A 388 17.15 -14.41 -20.90
N TYR A 389 17.77 -13.66 -19.99
CA TYR A 389 17.66 -12.20 -19.85
C TYR A 389 18.88 -11.52 -20.47
N ASP A 390 19.04 -11.64 -21.78
CA ASP A 390 20.22 -11.17 -22.53
C ASP A 390 20.12 -9.70 -22.98
N THR A 391 18.93 -9.12 -22.97
CA THR A 391 18.66 -7.80 -23.53
C THR A 391 18.64 -6.74 -22.43
N ASP A 392 19.66 -5.89 -22.36
CA ASP A 392 19.69 -4.74 -21.43
C ASP A 392 18.68 -3.66 -21.84
N VAL A 393 17.71 -3.43 -20.96
CA VAL A 393 16.63 -2.46 -21.12
C VAL A 393 16.66 -1.37 -20.05
N THR A 394 17.75 -1.23 -19.30
CA THR A 394 17.88 -0.30 -18.16
C THR A 394 17.49 1.14 -18.54
N HIS A 395 17.87 1.58 -19.74
CA HIS A 395 17.56 2.91 -20.26
C HIS A 395 16.06 3.21 -20.46
N LEU A 396 15.19 2.18 -20.47
CA LEU A 396 13.73 2.33 -20.56
C LEU A 396 13.07 2.62 -19.20
N TYR A 397 13.81 2.49 -18.10
CA TYR A 397 13.32 2.65 -16.73
C TYR A 397 14.10 3.71 -15.93
N PRO A 398 14.28 4.93 -16.47
CA PRO A 398 15.03 6.00 -15.78
C PRO A 398 14.37 6.48 -14.47
N ASP A 399 13.12 6.11 -14.23
CA ASP A 399 12.32 6.37 -13.05
C ASP A 399 12.38 5.26 -12.00
N MET A 400 12.99 4.10 -12.29
CA MET A 400 13.33 3.07 -11.31
C MET A 400 14.63 3.46 -10.57
N TRP A 401 14.62 4.63 -9.94
CA TRP A 401 15.78 5.30 -9.38
C TRP A 401 16.43 4.60 -8.17
N TRP A 402 15.75 3.61 -7.60
CA TRP A 402 16.23 2.73 -6.54
C TRP A 402 17.01 1.51 -7.06
N VAL A 403 17.00 1.27 -8.38
CA VAL A 403 17.86 0.25 -9.00
C VAL A 403 19.27 0.81 -8.98
N ASP A 404 20.09 0.24 -8.12
CA ASP A 404 21.38 0.78 -7.70
C ASP A 404 22.43 -0.34 -7.65
N SER A 405 23.68 -0.03 -7.99
CA SER A 405 24.78 -1.01 -7.97
C SER A 405 25.27 -1.33 -6.57
N ASP A 406 25.02 -0.43 -5.61
CA ASP A 406 25.64 -0.45 -4.28
C ASP A 406 24.70 -1.07 -3.22
N SER A 407 23.42 -1.27 -3.55
CA SER A 407 22.42 -1.89 -2.67
C SER A 407 21.43 -2.72 -3.46
N ASN A 408 21.11 -3.92 -2.97
CA ASN A 408 20.01 -4.76 -3.47
C ASN A 408 18.70 -4.58 -2.70
N ASN A 409 18.69 -3.68 -1.71
CA ASN A 409 17.50 -3.34 -0.93
C ASN A 409 17.01 -1.94 -1.31
N ALA A 410 15.70 -1.76 -1.19
CA ALA A 410 15.05 -0.46 -1.36
C ALA A 410 14.06 -0.24 -0.21
N SER A 411 13.98 1.00 0.25
CA SER A 411 13.13 1.40 1.37
C SER A 411 11.70 1.70 0.89
N LEU A 412 10.73 1.65 1.82
CA LEU A 412 9.30 1.71 1.50
C LEU A 412 8.88 2.98 0.79
N GLU A 413 9.46 4.13 1.17
CA GLU A 413 9.23 5.42 0.55
C GLU A 413 9.71 5.46 -0.90
N GLN A 414 10.75 4.69 -1.28
CA GLN A 414 11.22 4.67 -2.66
C GLN A 414 10.17 4.09 -3.61
N PHE A 415 9.39 3.13 -3.14
CA PHE A 415 8.27 2.52 -3.87
C PHE A 415 6.92 3.17 -3.63
N ASN A 416 6.86 4.17 -2.76
CA ASN A 416 5.63 4.84 -2.39
C ASN A 416 5.85 6.34 -2.49
N ILE A 417 6.25 6.84 -3.65
CA ILE A 417 6.46 8.28 -3.90
C ILE A 417 6.22 8.62 -5.38
N THR A 418 5.89 9.89 -5.62
CA THR A 418 5.90 10.46 -6.98
C THR A 418 7.29 11.02 -7.27
N VAL A 419 7.85 10.67 -8.42
CA VAL A 419 9.15 11.17 -8.88
C VAL A 419 9.00 12.01 -10.13
N THR A 420 9.79 13.07 -10.23
CA THR A 420 10.00 13.80 -11.49
C THR A 420 11.33 13.40 -12.08
N TRP A 421 11.29 13.01 -13.36
CA TRP A 421 12.45 12.55 -14.10
C TRP A 421 12.43 13.13 -15.52
N ARG A 422 13.55 13.06 -16.24
CA ARG A 422 13.65 13.60 -17.60
C ARG A 422 14.27 12.55 -18.50
N GLN A 423 13.69 12.38 -19.68
CA GLN A 423 14.36 11.59 -20.71
C GLN A 423 15.64 12.32 -21.13
N PRO A 424 16.77 11.62 -21.31
CA PRO A 424 18.04 12.24 -21.68
C PRO A 424 17.98 13.08 -22.95
N GLN A 425 17.09 12.72 -23.89
CA GLN A 425 17.01 13.34 -25.20
C GLN A 425 16.12 14.59 -25.19
N THR A 426 14.90 14.50 -24.63
CA THR A 426 13.88 15.56 -24.74
C THR A 426 13.97 16.60 -23.63
N HIS A 427 14.58 16.27 -22.50
CA HIS A 427 14.60 17.10 -21.28
C HIS A 427 13.21 17.47 -20.72
N THR A 428 12.14 16.94 -21.31
CA THR A 428 10.77 17.14 -20.84
C THR A 428 10.59 16.45 -19.48
N PRO A 429 10.04 17.15 -18.48
CA PRO A 429 9.72 16.52 -17.20
C PRO A 429 8.63 15.48 -17.39
N ASN A 430 8.90 14.27 -16.93
CA ASN A 430 7.97 13.16 -16.81
C ASN A 430 7.72 12.90 -15.33
N TYR A 431 6.54 12.38 -15.03
CA TYR A 431 6.16 12.02 -13.67
C TYR A 431 5.89 10.54 -13.61
N THR A 432 6.37 9.89 -12.57
CA THR A 432 5.98 8.53 -12.25
C THR A 432 5.52 8.50 -10.80
N THR A 433 4.32 8.00 -10.56
CA THR A 433 3.95 7.63 -9.20
C THR A 433 4.16 6.15 -8.98
N TRP A 434 4.86 5.82 -7.91
CA TRP A 434 5.04 4.46 -7.44
C TRP A 434 4.15 4.17 -6.24
N GLU A 435 3.60 2.97 -6.22
CA GLU A 435 2.81 2.46 -5.09
C GLU A 435 3.16 0.99 -4.84
N TYR A 436 3.51 0.67 -3.60
CA TYR A 436 3.80 -0.69 -3.17
C TYR A 436 3.21 -0.95 -1.80
N LEU A 437 2.28 -1.89 -1.72
CA LEU A 437 1.79 -2.42 -0.46
C LEU A 437 2.67 -3.62 -0.06
N PRO A 438 3.45 -3.53 1.04
CA PRO A 438 4.27 -4.64 1.52
C PRO A 438 3.39 -5.83 1.94
N VAL A 439 3.79 -7.04 1.51
CA VAL A 439 3.06 -8.26 1.83
C VAL A 439 4.02 -9.37 2.21
N GLY A 440 3.66 -10.12 3.25
CA GLY A 440 4.48 -11.22 3.77
C GLY A 440 5.66 -10.74 4.62
N LYS A 441 6.30 -11.69 5.32
CA LYS A 441 7.33 -11.40 6.33
C LYS A 441 8.56 -10.64 5.83
N HIS A 442 8.87 -10.79 4.54
CA HIS A 442 10.00 -10.14 3.86
C HIS A 442 9.53 -8.98 2.97
N TRP A 443 8.27 -8.57 3.09
CA TRP A 443 7.70 -7.46 2.33
C TRP A 443 7.78 -7.64 0.82
N ASP A 444 8.09 -8.82 0.28
CA ASP A 444 8.49 -9.03 -1.11
C ASP A 444 7.40 -9.64 -2.00
N LYS A 445 6.22 -9.91 -1.43
CA LYS A 445 5.12 -10.60 -2.12
C LYS A 445 4.01 -9.68 -2.62
N GLY A 446 4.13 -8.37 -2.37
CA GLY A 446 3.20 -7.34 -2.85
C GLY A 446 3.29 -7.10 -4.35
N ILE A 447 2.45 -6.20 -4.85
CA ILE A 447 2.50 -5.71 -6.24
C ILE A 447 3.02 -4.29 -6.22
N LEU A 448 4.02 -4.02 -7.05
CA LEU A 448 4.52 -2.68 -7.30
C LEU A 448 3.78 -2.11 -8.51
N TYR A 449 3.11 -0.98 -8.31
CA TYR A 449 2.42 -0.25 -9.37
C TYR A 449 3.25 0.95 -9.82
N ARG A 450 3.33 1.14 -11.14
CA ARG A 450 3.97 2.28 -11.80
C ARG A 450 2.93 3.03 -12.61
N TYR A 451 2.65 4.27 -12.22
CA TYR A 451 1.73 5.17 -12.92
C TYR A 451 2.56 6.21 -13.67
N GLN A 452 2.63 6.07 -14.99
CA GLN A 452 3.36 7.01 -15.84
C GLN A 452 2.41 8.15 -16.26
N GLN A 453 2.85 9.38 -15.97
CA GLN A 453 1.95 10.52 -15.85
C GLN A 453 2.53 11.79 -16.47
N THR A 454 1.63 12.64 -16.95
CA THR A 454 1.92 14.03 -17.29
C THR A 454 1.29 14.97 -16.26
N LEU A 455 1.99 16.05 -15.93
CA LEU A 455 1.43 17.08 -15.06
C LEU A 455 0.59 18.05 -15.90
N SER A 456 -0.68 18.19 -15.55
CA SER A 456 -1.56 19.23 -16.07
C SER A 456 -2.04 20.15 -14.96
N LYS A 457 -2.65 21.27 -15.35
CA LYS A 457 -3.33 22.18 -14.42
C LYS A 457 -4.78 22.31 -14.84
N SER A 458 -5.68 22.10 -13.90
CA SER A 458 -7.11 22.37 -14.08
C SER A 458 -7.37 23.84 -14.42
N ALA A 459 -8.58 24.15 -14.88
CA ALA A 459 -9.01 25.53 -15.14
C ALA A 459 -8.88 26.48 -13.92
N ARG A 460 -8.81 25.93 -12.71
CA ARG A 460 -8.61 26.68 -11.44
C ARG A 460 -7.14 26.70 -10.99
N GLY A 461 -6.21 26.28 -11.84
CA GLY A 461 -4.76 26.29 -11.58
C GLY A 461 -4.25 25.11 -10.73
N MET A 462 -5.11 24.17 -10.36
CA MET A 462 -4.74 23.03 -9.51
C MET A 462 -4.01 21.95 -10.30
N GLU A 463 -2.95 21.39 -9.73
CA GLU A 463 -2.13 20.35 -10.36
C GLU A 463 -2.82 18.98 -10.34
N GLN A 464 -2.81 18.33 -11.50
CA GLN A 464 -3.34 16.99 -11.74
C GLN A 464 -2.30 16.14 -12.46
N LEU A 465 -2.24 14.85 -12.13
CA LEU A 465 -1.44 13.89 -12.86
C LEU A 465 -2.37 13.09 -13.74
N ASP A 466 -2.18 13.22 -15.05
CA ASP A 466 -2.94 12.48 -16.04
C ASP A 466 -2.14 11.24 -16.42
N THR A 467 -2.70 10.07 -16.09
CA THR A 467 -2.06 8.78 -16.30
C THR A 467 -2.27 8.30 -17.72
N TYR A 468 -1.18 8.01 -18.41
CA TYR A 468 -1.22 7.49 -19.78
C TYR A 468 -0.77 6.03 -19.89
N ALA A 469 -0.12 5.48 -18.85
CA ALA A 469 0.22 4.08 -18.75
C ALA A 469 0.29 3.62 -17.29
N ILE A 470 -0.23 2.43 -17.02
CA ILE A 470 -0.13 1.75 -15.73
C ILE A 470 0.65 0.45 -15.94
N SER A 471 1.61 0.16 -15.07
CA SER A 471 2.29 -1.14 -15.06
C SER A 471 2.27 -1.76 -13.67
N GLU A 472 1.98 -3.06 -13.63
CA GLU A 472 2.04 -3.90 -12.44
C GLU A 472 3.31 -4.75 -12.48
N TYR A 473 4.03 -4.80 -11.38
CA TYR A 473 5.24 -5.61 -11.22
C TYR A 473 5.01 -6.62 -10.09
N GLN A 474 5.08 -7.90 -10.46
CA GLN A 474 5.02 -9.01 -9.51
C GLN A 474 6.37 -9.71 -9.45
N LYS A 475 6.95 -9.80 -8.25
CA LYS A 475 8.18 -10.56 -8.03
C LYS A 475 7.89 -12.05 -8.15
N ILE A 476 8.63 -12.74 -9.01
CA ILE A 476 8.52 -14.18 -9.26
C ILE A 476 9.52 -14.93 -8.38
N THR A 477 10.78 -14.49 -8.37
CA THR A 477 11.85 -15.05 -7.55
C THR A 477 12.94 -14.00 -7.29
N GLY A 478 13.73 -14.18 -6.23
CA GLY A 478 14.98 -13.43 -6.04
C GLY A 478 16.09 -13.88 -6.99
N VAL A 479 17.24 -13.21 -6.92
CA VAL A 479 18.47 -13.64 -7.60
C VAL A 479 19.11 -14.73 -6.73
N ASN A 480 19.13 -15.97 -7.22
CA ASN A 480 19.91 -17.05 -6.61
C ASN A 480 21.34 -17.07 -7.16
#